data_AF-A0A8H4QT53-F1
#
_entry.id   AF-A0A8H4QT53-F1
#
_cell.length_a   1.000
_cell.length_b   1.000
_cell.length_c   1.000
_cell.angle_alpha   90.00
_cell.angle_beta   90.00
_cell.angle_gamma   90.00
#
_symmetry.space_group_name_H-M   'P 1'
#
loop_
_entity.id
_entity.type
_entity.pdbx_description
1 polymer ?
#
loop_
_entity_poly.entity_id
_entity_poly.type
_entity_poly.pdbx_seq_one_letter_code
_entity_poly.pdbx_strand_id
1 'polypeptide(L)'
;MGWFDENHPMGEEALAREEEAMNDFLNMVERRYTDPIPANSTPMKRVERPESEWDETKWAKTRVGASILLAKGKAKDKFLLTDKDLLPLSYTKQANAQGYYVMKMYNKREVERRAWEKYGGPSGLKAALKDRANGVKPSPTKAAPKAKAATKKAKSSTSQKHSAKQAALGSSSSRAWA
;
A
#
# COMPACT_ATOMS: atom_id res chain seq x y z
N MET A 1 -32.90 64.52 -28.03
CA MET A 1 -33.70 63.35 -27.60
C MET A 1 -32.74 62.21 -27.32
N GLY A 2 -32.52 61.88 -26.03
CA GLY A 2 -31.62 60.82 -25.60
C GLY A 2 -32.36 59.47 -25.55
N TRP A 3 -31.81 58.48 -26.24
CA TRP A 3 -32.20 57.08 -26.14
C TRP A 3 -31.08 56.36 -25.39
N PHE A 4 -31.20 56.29 -24.07
CA PHE A 4 -30.40 55.39 -23.23
C PHE A 4 -31.41 54.59 -22.42
N ASP A 5 -31.77 53.42 -22.95
CA ASP A 5 -32.59 52.43 -22.26
C ASP A 5 -31.65 51.61 -21.38
N GLU A 6 -31.36 52.16 -20.21
CA GLU A 6 -30.34 51.71 -19.27
C GLU A 6 -31.03 50.94 -18.14
N ASN A 7 -31.62 49.80 -18.48
CA ASN A 7 -32.12 48.80 -17.51
C ASN A 7 -32.29 47.44 -18.19
N HIS A 8 -31.17 46.82 -18.58
CA HIS A 8 -31.16 45.37 -18.74
C HIS A 8 -30.91 44.76 -17.36
N PRO A 9 -31.92 44.15 -16.70
CA PRO A 9 -31.66 43.32 -15.55
C PRO A 9 -30.83 42.13 -16.04
N MET A 10 -29.56 42.07 -15.66
CA MET A 10 -28.79 40.82 -15.57
C MET A 10 -29.38 39.95 -14.44
N GLY A 11 -30.70 39.71 -14.52
CA GLY A 11 -31.55 39.27 -13.44
C GLY A 11 -31.61 37.75 -13.37
N GLU A 12 -31.28 37.24 -12.19
CA GLU A 12 -31.55 35.89 -11.66
C GLU A 12 -30.97 34.69 -12.42
N GLU A 13 -31.06 34.60 -13.74
CA GLU A 13 -30.55 33.44 -14.50
C GLU A 13 -29.01 33.31 -14.44
N ALA A 14 -28.29 34.44 -14.41
CA ALA A 14 -26.83 34.44 -14.29
C ALA A 14 -26.37 33.96 -12.91
N LEU A 15 -27.07 34.37 -11.84
CA LEU A 15 -26.77 33.94 -10.47
C LEU A 15 -27.11 32.45 -10.25
N ALA A 16 -28.24 31.98 -10.78
CA ALA A 16 -28.61 30.57 -10.72
C ALA A 16 -27.58 29.68 -11.46
N ARG A 17 -27.10 30.13 -12.62
CA ARG A 17 -26.05 29.43 -13.37
C ARG A 17 -24.71 29.40 -12.63
N GLU A 18 -24.38 30.47 -11.91
CA GLU A 18 -23.16 30.55 -11.11
C GLU A 18 -23.26 29.68 -9.84
N GLU A 19 -24.41 29.67 -9.16
CA GLU A 19 -24.68 28.76 -8.04
C GLU A 19 -24.65 27.29 -8.48
N GLU A 20 -25.28 26.92 -9.60
CA GLU A 20 -25.23 25.54 -10.12
C GLU A 20 -23.79 25.12 -10.47
N ALA A 21 -23.00 26.03 -11.08
CA ALA A 21 -21.59 25.77 -11.38
C ALA A 21 -20.75 25.58 -10.10
N MET A 22 -21.02 26.36 -9.05
CA MET A 22 -20.37 26.19 -7.75
C MET A 22 -20.80 24.90 -7.04
N ASN A 23 -22.07 24.52 -7.14
CA ASN A 23 -22.58 23.31 -6.50
C ASN A 23 -22.09 22.04 -7.21
N ASP A 24 -21.98 22.05 -8.54
CA ASP A 24 -21.38 20.95 -9.29
C ASP A 24 -19.86 20.85 -9.03
N PHE A 25 -19.18 22.00 -8.85
CA PHE A 25 -17.80 22.04 -8.40
C PHE A 25 -17.63 21.43 -7.00
N LEU A 26 -18.47 21.81 -6.04
CA LEU A 26 -18.46 21.24 -4.68
C LEU A 26 -18.75 19.73 -4.68
N ASN A 27 -19.76 19.30 -5.45
CA ASN A 27 -20.06 17.88 -5.64
C ASN A 27 -18.90 17.14 -6.33
N MET A 28 -18.16 17.78 -7.23
CA MET A 28 -17.00 17.17 -7.88
C MET A 28 -15.83 16.97 -6.92
N VAL A 29 -15.63 17.88 -5.95
CA VAL A 29 -14.59 17.74 -4.92
C VAL A 29 -14.92 16.62 -3.92
N GLU A 30 -16.20 16.35 -3.65
CA GLU A 30 -16.61 15.30 -2.72
C GLU A 30 -16.83 13.91 -3.33
N ARG A 31 -16.86 13.78 -4.67
CA ARG A 31 -16.98 12.47 -5.32
C ARG A 31 -15.75 11.61 -5.02
N ARG A 32 -15.91 10.74 -4.04
CA ARG A 32 -15.00 9.63 -3.75
C ARG A 32 -15.34 8.46 -4.66
N TYR A 33 -14.36 8.04 -5.42
CA TYR A 33 -14.43 6.87 -6.28
C TYR A 33 -13.81 5.68 -5.56
N THR A 34 -14.35 4.50 -5.79
CA THR A 34 -13.75 3.23 -5.40
C THR A 34 -13.60 2.39 -6.67
N ASP A 35 -12.44 1.75 -6.84
CA ASP A 35 -12.27 0.86 -7.97
C ASP A 35 -13.08 -0.42 -7.71
N PRO A 36 -13.79 -0.98 -8.71
CA PRO A 36 -14.51 -2.23 -8.52
C PRO A 36 -13.52 -3.32 -8.15
N ILE A 37 -13.79 -3.99 -7.03
CA ILE A 37 -12.98 -5.10 -6.56
C ILE A 37 -13.28 -6.30 -7.47
N PRO A 38 -12.32 -6.81 -8.25
CA PRO A 38 -12.58 -7.96 -9.11
C PRO A 38 -12.93 -9.16 -8.24
N ALA A 39 -13.88 -10.00 -8.66
CA ALA A 39 -14.32 -11.18 -7.91
C ALA A 39 -13.17 -12.14 -7.51
N ASN A 40 -12.08 -12.12 -8.28
CA ASN A 40 -10.87 -12.91 -8.02
C ASN A 40 -9.78 -12.14 -7.24
N SER A 41 -10.12 -11.06 -6.53
CA SER A 41 -9.16 -10.34 -5.70
C SER A 41 -8.77 -11.20 -4.51
N THR A 42 -7.51 -11.65 -4.47
CA THR A 42 -6.97 -12.33 -3.30
C THR A 42 -6.95 -11.38 -2.10
N PRO A 43 -7.34 -11.83 -0.90
CA PRO A 43 -7.23 -11.01 0.29
C PRO A 43 -5.78 -10.56 0.50
N MET A 44 -5.60 -9.38 1.09
CA MET A 44 -4.29 -8.77 1.30
C MET A 44 -3.36 -9.75 2.02
N LYS A 45 -2.22 -10.06 1.40
CA LYS A 45 -1.24 -10.98 1.97
C LYS A 45 -0.49 -10.26 3.10
N ARG A 46 -0.73 -10.72 4.32
CA ARG A 46 0.01 -10.30 5.51
C ARG A 46 1.48 -10.72 5.39
N VAL A 47 2.37 -9.80 5.76
CA VAL A 47 3.81 -10.05 5.81
C VAL A 47 4.18 -10.35 7.25
N GLU A 48 4.47 -11.60 7.55
CA GLU A 48 4.90 -12.02 8.88
C GLU A 48 6.34 -11.55 9.13
N ARG A 49 6.51 -10.67 10.13
CA ARG A 49 7.82 -10.24 10.62
C ARG A 49 7.86 -10.40 12.15
N PRO A 50 9.04 -10.62 12.74
CA PRO A 50 9.17 -10.76 14.20
C PRO A 50 8.79 -9.47 14.95
N GLU A 51 8.91 -8.31 14.30
CA GLU A 51 8.56 -6.99 14.86
C GLU A 51 7.10 -6.59 14.59
N SER A 52 6.29 -7.48 13.99
CA SER A 52 4.90 -7.19 13.65
C SER A 52 3.98 -7.31 14.87
N GLU A 53 3.22 -6.26 15.14
CA GLU A 53 2.14 -6.24 16.12
C GLU A 53 0.80 -6.25 15.39
N TRP A 54 0.04 -7.34 15.54
CA TRP A 54 -1.25 -7.51 14.85
C TRP A 54 -2.47 -6.99 15.64
N ASP A 55 -2.24 -6.53 16.86
CA ASP A 55 -3.27 -6.01 17.75
C ASP A 55 -3.58 -4.55 17.40
N GLU A 56 -4.73 -4.31 16.75
CA GLU A 56 -5.14 -2.99 16.28
C GLU A 56 -5.27 -1.98 17.41
N THR A 57 -5.58 -2.44 18.63
CA THR A 57 -5.73 -1.57 19.80
C THR A 57 -4.40 -0.99 20.27
N LYS A 58 -3.29 -1.66 19.97
CA LYS A 58 -1.93 -1.22 20.29
C LYS A 58 -1.33 -0.33 19.22
N TRP A 59 -1.95 -0.25 18.04
CA TRP A 59 -1.44 0.60 16.98
C TRP A 59 -1.52 2.07 17.40
N ALA A 60 -0.42 2.78 17.15
CA ALA A 60 -0.36 4.20 17.41
C ALA A 60 -1.50 4.92 16.69
N LYS A 61 -2.10 5.92 17.34
CA LYS A 61 -3.07 6.79 16.66
C LYS A 61 -2.38 7.47 15.49
N THR A 62 -3.00 7.43 14.32
CA THR A 62 -2.50 8.08 13.10
C THR A 62 -2.28 9.56 13.38
N ARG A 63 -1.03 10.05 13.30
CA ARG A 63 -0.69 11.47 13.48
C ARG A 63 -1.08 12.32 12.26
N VAL A 64 -1.44 11.65 11.16
CA VAL A 64 -1.79 12.27 9.89
C VAL A 64 -3.24 12.79 9.94
N GLY A 65 -3.42 14.07 9.60
CA GLY A 65 -4.74 14.67 9.44
C GLY A 65 -5.52 14.04 8.28
N ALA A 66 -6.83 13.87 8.46
CA ALA A 66 -7.72 13.23 7.47
C ALA A 66 -7.84 14.03 6.15
N SER A 67 -7.44 15.30 6.12
CA SER A 67 -7.47 16.14 4.92
C SER A 67 -6.26 15.93 3.99
N ILE A 68 -5.23 15.20 4.43
CA ILE A 68 -4.01 15.04 3.63
C ILE A 68 -4.22 13.96 2.57
N LEU A 69 -4.30 14.39 1.32
CA LEU A 69 -4.35 13.51 0.16
C LEU A 69 -2.95 13.10 -0.31
N LEU A 70 -2.85 11.91 -0.89
CA LEU A 70 -1.61 11.31 -1.35
C LEU A 70 -1.80 10.65 -2.72
N ALA A 71 -0.97 11.04 -3.68
CA ALA A 71 -0.99 10.43 -5.01
C ALA A 71 -0.65 8.93 -4.97
N LYS A 72 -1.27 8.14 -5.87
CA LYS A 72 -1.06 6.68 -6.00
C LYS A 72 0.40 6.26 -5.95
N GLY A 73 1.26 6.90 -6.76
CA GLY A 73 2.69 6.56 -6.82
C GLY A 73 3.39 6.77 -5.47
N LYS A 74 3.11 7.90 -4.80
CA LYS A 74 3.68 8.20 -3.48
C LYS A 74 3.16 7.26 -2.40
N ALA A 75 1.91 6.79 -2.50
CA ALA A 75 1.36 5.79 -1.59
C ALA A 75 2.14 4.46 -1.68
N LYS A 76 2.34 3.96 -2.91
CA LYS A 76 3.13 2.74 -3.15
C LYS A 76 4.55 2.87 -2.63
N ASP A 77 5.21 3.99 -2.90
CA ASP A 77 6.59 4.20 -2.50
C ASP A 77 6.75 4.35 -0.98
N LYS A 78 5.91 5.16 -0.32
CA LYS A 78 6.06 5.43 1.11
C LYS A 78 5.59 4.29 1.99
N PHE A 79 4.62 3.50 1.54
CA PHE A 79 3.98 2.47 2.37
C PHE A 79 4.20 1.04 1.87
N LEU A 80 5.00 0.86 0.81
CA LEU A 80 5.30 -0.46 0.23
C LEU A 80 4.03 -1.27 -0.10
N LEU A 81 3.00 -0.55 -0.55
CA LEU A 81 1.72 -1.11 -0.96
C LEU A 81 1.75 -1.48 -2.44
N THR A 82 1.03 -2.55 -2.78
CA THR A 82 0.78 -2.93 -4.17
C THR A 82 -0.51 -2.31 -4.66
N ASP A 83 -0.71 -2.28 -5.98
CA ASP A 83 -1.94 -1.75 -6.57
C ASP A 83 -3.19 -2.48 -6.06
N LYS A 84 -3.08 -3.79 -5.77
CA LYS A 84 -4.15 -4.60 -5.20
C LYS A 84 -4.56 -4.15 -3.81
N ASP A 85 -3.60 -3.71 -3.00
CA ASP A 85 -3.84 -3.25 -1.63
C ASP A 85 -4.54 -1.88 -1.61
N LEU A 86 -4.44 -1.12 -2.70
CA LEU A 86 -5.06 0.20 -2.87
C LEU A 86 -6.47 0.14 -3.49
N LEU A 87 -6.86 -1.00 -4.10
CA LEU A 87 -8.20 -1.19 -4.69
C LEU A 87 -9.36 -0.89 -3.73
N PRO A 88 -9.35 -1.40 -2.47
CA PRO A 88 -10.47 -1.18 -1.56
C PRO A 88 -10.49 0.23 -0.95
N LEU A 89 -9.52 1.09 -1.29
CA LEU A 89 -9.46 2.46 -0.78
C LEU A 89 -10.23 3.42 -1.68
N SER A 90 -10.90 4.36 -1.03
CA SER A 90 -11.54 5.47 -1.72
C SER A 90 -10.50 6.48 -2.21
N TYR A 91 -10.72 7.05 -3.39
CA TYR A 91 -9.85 8.07 -3.98
C TYR A 91 -10.65 9.18 -4.63
N THR A 92 -10.05 10.36 -4.67
CA THR A 92 -10.54 11.50 -5.44
C THR A 92 -9.71 11.61 -6.72
N LYS A 93 -10.34 12.02 -7.82
CA LYS A 93 -9.62 12.34 -9.06
C LYS A 93 -9.21 13.80 -9.02
N GLN A 94 -7.93 14.07 -9.27
CA GLN A 94 -7.42 15.43 -9.39
C GLN A 94 -6.95 15.67 -10.82
N ALA A 95 -7.24 16.87 -11.34
CA ALA A 95 -6.70 17.33 -12.61
C ALA A 95 -5.17 17.49 -12.50
N ASN A 96 -4.45 17.06 -13.53
CA ASN A 96 -3.04 17.40 -13.68
C ASN A 96 -2.89 18.87 -14.13
N ALA A 97 -1.66 19.35 -14.27
CA ALA A 97 -1.39 20.71 -14.75
C ALA A 97 -1.94 21.02 -16.16
N GLN A 98 -2.31 19.98 -16.92
CA GLN A 98 -2.89 20.08 -18.26
C GLN A 98 -4.42 19.94 -18.25
N GLY A 99 -5.06 19.90 -17.08
CA GLY A 99 -6.52 19.79 -16.94
C GLY A 99 -7.10 18.38 -17.00
N TYR A 100 -6.28 17.34 -17.22
CA TYR A 100 -6.77 15.96 -17.28
C TYR A 100 -6.88 15.32 -15.89
N TYR A 101 -8.06 14.77 -15.55
CA TYR A 101 -8.36 14.08 -14.28
C TYR A 101 -7.75 12.68 -14.16
N VAL A 102 -6.43 12.57 -14.35
CA VAL A 102 -5.72 11.29 -14.39
C VAL A 102 -5.19 10.88 -13.01
N MET A 103 -5.01 11.83 -12.09
CA MET A 103 -4.35 11.56 -10.81
C MET A 103 -5.34 11.04 -9.77
N LYS A 104 -5.14 9.78 -9.34
CA LYS A 104 -5.84 9.21 -8.18
C LYS A 104 -5.16 9.67 -6.88
N MET A 105 -5.91 10.39 -6.06
CA MET A 105 -5.50 10.94 -4.77
C MET A 105 -6.21 10.17 -3.65
N TYR A 106 -5.44 9.46 -2.84
CA TYR A 106 -5.96 8.64 -1.74
C TYR A 106 -5.83 9.39 -0.41
N ASN A 107 -6.70 9.09 0.54
CA ASN A 107 -6.54 9.61 1.90
C ASN A 107 -5.31 8.99 2.57
N LYS A 108 -4.34 9.82 2.98
CA LYS A 108 -3.09 9.32 3.57
C LYS A 108 -3.33 8.51 4.84
N ARG A 109 -4.36 8.84 5.63
CA ARG A 109 -4.70 8.12 6.87
C ARG A 109 -5.18 6.69 6.57
N GLU A 110 -6.01 6.54 5.55
CA GLU A 110 -6.53 5.22 5.12
C GLU A 110 -5.41 4.36 4.52
N VAL A 111 -4.55 4.96 3.70
CA VAL A 111 -3.35 4.31 3.14
C VAL A 111 -2.42 3.83 4.25
N GLU A 112 -2.18 4.64 5.28
CA GLU A 112 -1.34 4.29 6.43
C GLU A 112 -1.93 3.10 7.22
N ARG A 113 -3.23 3.14 7.51
CA ARG A 113 -3.95 2.03 8.15
C ARG A 113 -3.84 0.73 7.34
N ARG A 114 -4.03 0.79 6.01
CA ARG A 114 -3.85 -0.37 5.13
C ARG A 114 -2.42 -0.92 5.16
N ALA A 115 -1.43 -0.05 5.23
CA ALA A 115 -0.04 -0.47 5.38
C ALA A 115 0.19 -1.21 6.70
N TRP A 116 -0.39 -0.72 7.80
CA TRP A 116 -0.31 -1.39 9.10
C TRP A 116 -1.02 -2.75 9.10
N GLU A 117 -2.18 -2.87 8.47
CA GLU A 117 -2.85 -4.15 8.27
C GLU A 117 -2.02 -5.15 7.46
N LYS A 118 -1.12 -4.68 6.58
CA LYS A 118 -0.26 -5.54 5.76
C LYS A 118 0.99 -5.99 6.51
N TYR A 119 1.64 -5.08 7.22
CA TYR A 119 2.94 -5.29 7.86
C TYR A 119 2.85 -5.57 9.36
N GLY A 120 1.65 -5.57 9.94
CA GLY A 120 1.43 -5.75 11.38
C GLY A 120 1.86 -4.52 12.16
N GLY A 121 1.18 -3.40 11.91
CA GLY A 121 1.38 -2.16 12.66
C GLY A 121 2.53 -1.26 12.16
N PRO A 122 2.77 -0.15 12.87
CA PRO A 122 3.80 0.83 12.53
C PRO A 122 5.22 0.27 12.66
N SER A 123 5.48 -0.61 13.64
CA SER A 123 6.78 -1.27 13.86
C SER A 123 7.17 -2.13 12.66
N GLY A 124 6.28 -3.02 12.22
CA GLY A 124 6.52 -3.89 11.06
C GLY A 124 6.69 -3.12 9.75
N LEU A 125 5.93 -2.03 9.54
CA LEU A 125 6.12 -1.15 8.39
C LEU A 125 7.50 -0.47 8.40
N LYS A 126 7.94 0.02 9.56
CA LYS A 126 9.25 0.66 9.72
C LYS A 126 10.39 -0.32 9.43
N ALA A 127 10.26 -1.57 9.87
CA ALA A 127 11.19 -2.65 9.54
C ALA A 127 11.24 -2.89 8.02
N ALA A 128 10.08 -2.95 7.36
CA ALA A 128 10.01 -3.16 5.92
C ALA A 128 10.64 -2.02 5.12
N LEU A 129 10.48 -0.77 5.58
CA LEU A 129 11.13 0.40 4.98
C LEU A 129 12.66 0.36 5.14
N LYS A 130 13.16 -0.05 6.30
CA LYS A 130 14.60 -0.26 6.52
C LYS A 130 15.17 -1.32 5.58
N ASP A 131 14.48 -2.44 5.40
CA ASP A 131 14.91 -3.50 4.48
C ASP A 131 15.00 -2.99 3.03
N ARG A 132 14.01 -2.22 2.58
CA ARG A 132 14.05 -1.60 1.25
C ARG A 132 15.21 -0.62 1.12
N ALA A 133 15.46 0.20 2.15
CA ALA A 133 16.58 1.15 2.15
C ALA A 133 17.94 0.43 2.07
N ASN A 134 18.05 -0.74 2.72
CA ASN A 134 19.23 -1.59 2.68
C ASN A 134 19.34 -2.42 1.38
N GLY A 135 18.41 -2.26 0.43
CA GLY A 135 18.39 -3.04 -0.81
C GLY A 135 18.04 -4.52 -0.61
N VAL A 136 17.60 -4.91 0.59
CA VAL A 136 17.16 -6.27 0.89
C VAL A 136 15.83 -6.47 0.19
N LYS A 137 15.85 -7.18 -0.94
CA LYS A 137 14.63 -7.61 -1.62
C LYS A 137 13.82 -8.41 -0.60
N PRO A 138 12.50 -8.18 -0.49
CA PRO A 138 11.66 -8.96 0.41
C PRO A 138 11.72 -10.42 -0.05
N SER A 139 12.57 -11.22 0.60
CA SER A 139 12.51 -12.66 0.41
C SER A 139 11.13 -13.06 0.95
N PRO A 140 10.33 -13.85 0.22
CA PRO A 140 9.19 -14.51 0.82
C PRO A 140 9.77 -15.49 1.84
N THR A 141 10.03 -15.02 3.05
CA THR A 141 10.56 -15.84 4.13
C THR A 141 9.59 -16.99 4.31
N LYS A 142 10.10 -18.21 4.07
CA LYS A 142 9.49 -19.47 4.51
C LYS A 142 8.92 -19.27 5.92
N ALA A 143 7.69 -19.72 6.08
CA ALA A 143 6.92 -19.79 7.33
C ALA A 143 7.80 -19.79 8.58
N ALA A 144 7.52 -18.86 9.50
CA ALA A 144 8.13 -18.86 10.81
C ALA A 144 7.96 -20.25 11.48
N PRO A 145 8.99 -20.76 12.18
CA PRO A 145 8.86 -22.00 12.93
C PRO A 145 7.80 -21.78 14.02
N LYS A 146 6.79 -22.67 14.05
CA LYS A 146 5.76 -22.72 15.09
C LYS A 146 6.42 -22.61 16.46
N ALA A 147 6.06 -21.58 17.21
CA ALA A 147 6.40 -21.47 18.63
C ALA A 147 5.84 -22.71 19.35
N LYS A 148 6.72 -23.66 19.71
CA LYS A 148 6.44 -24.67 20.72
C LYS A 148 6.99 -24.15 22.05
N ALA A 149 6.10 -23.72 22.94
CA ALA A 149 6.43 -23.48 24.33
C ALA A 149 5.34 -24.08 25.22
N ALA A 150 5.41 -25.39 25.45
CA ALA A 150 4.94 -26.08 26.64
C ALA A 150 5.18 -27.59 26.50
N THR A 151 6.25 -28.13 27.08
CA THR A 151 6.19 -29.18 28.10
C THR A 151 7.58 -29.66 28.50
N LYS A 152 7.68 -29.98 29.80
CA LYS A 152 8.87 -30.30 30.56
C LYS A 152 9.37 -31.73 30.29
N LYS A 153 10.65 -31.96 30.60
CA LYS A 153 11.32 -33.23 30.98
C LYS A 153 11.35 -34.35 29.92
N ALA A 154 12.55 -34.77 29.53
CA ALA A 154 13.19 -36.01 30.04
C ALA A 154 14.56 -36.24 29.39
N LYS A 155 15.48 -36.78 30.20
CA LYS A 155 16.83 -37.24 29.85
C LYS A 155 16.79 -38.52 29.02
N SER A 156 17.71 -38.68 28.08
CA SER A 156 18.45 -39.92 27.69
C SER A 156 19.28 -39.60 26.43
N SER A 157 20.62 -39.61 26.50
CA SER A 157 21.55 -40.70 26.07
C SER A 157 21.36 -41.11 24.60
N THR A 158 22.35 -41.47 23.77
CA THR A 158 23.80 -41.63 23.76
C THR A 158 24.08 -42.23 22.36
N SER A 159 25.24 -41.94 21.76
CA SER A 159 25.80 -42.66 20.58
C SER A 159 25.05 -42.47 19.23
N GLN A 160 25.67 -42.50 18.06
CA GLN A 160 26.94 -43.07 17.64
C GLN A 160 27.41 -42.42 16.32
N LYS A 161 28.73 -42.39 16.15
CA LYS A 161 29.48 -42.17 14.90
C LYS A 161 28.92 -43.01 13.75
N HIS A 162 29.03 -42.55 12.51
CA HIS A 162 29.73 -43.28 11.45
C HIS A 162 30.16 -42.34 10.31
N SER A 163 31.46 -42.38 10.03
CA SER A 163 32.12 -41.87 8.84
C SER A 163 31.68 -42.61 7.59
N ALA A 164 31.57 -41.92 6.46
CA ALA A 164 31.85 -42.53 5.15
C ALA A 164 32.38 -41.47 4.19
N LYS A 165 33.71 -41.48 4.02
CA LYS A 165 34.40 -41.07 2.80
C LYS A 165 33.74 -41.76 1.60
N GLN A 166 33.55 -41.06 0.50
CA GLN A 166 33.85 -41.60 -0.81
C GLN A 166 34.21 -40.47 -1.78
N ALA A 167 35.43 -40.60 -2.30
CA ALA A 167 35.98 -39.85 -3.40
C ALA A 167 35.44 -40.44 -4.71
N ALA A 168 35.16 -39.59 -5.69
CA ALA A 168 35.09 -40.00 -7.09
C ALA A 168 35.78 -38.93 -7.93
N LEU A 169 37.01 -39.25 -8.32
CA LEU A 169 37.73 -38.66 -9.45
C LEU A 169 37.02 -39.04 -10.74
N GLY A 170 36.87 -38.09 -11.65
CA GLY A 170 36.41 -38.32 -13.03
C GLY A 170 36.52 -37.00 -13.79
N SER A 171 37.69 -36.70 -14.34
CA SER A 171 38.16 -37.10 -15.67
C SER A 171 37.92 -35.98 -16.68
N SER A 172 39.04 -35.58 -17.28
CA SER A 172 39.18 -34.60 -18.34
C SER A 172 38.26 -34.83 -19.53
N SER A 173 37.80 -33.76 -20.17
CA SER A 173 37.75 -33.76 -21.64
C SER A 173 37.80 -32.34 -22.19
N SER A 174 38.95 -32.04 -22.78
CA SER A 174 39.21 -30.93 -23.67
C SER A 174 38.33 -31.05 -24.92
N ARG A 175 37.69 -29.95 -25.34
CA ARG A 175 37.32 -29.75 -26.75
C ARG A 175 37.26 -28.27 -27.07
N ALA A 176 38.37 -27.78 -27.62
CA ALA A 176 38.38 -26.69 -28.57
C ALA A 176 37.66 -27.14 -29.84
N TRP A 177 36.95 -26.23 -30.51
CA TRP A 177 36.69 -26.07 -31.96
C TRP A 177 36.41 -24.57 -32.12
N ALA A 178 37.30 -23.82 -32.79
CA ALA A 178 37.39 -23.59 -34.24
C ALA A 178 36.77 -22.23 -34.56
#